data_AF-A0A0U1NQF7-F1
#
_entry.id   AF-A0A0U1NQF7-F1
#
_cell.length_a   1.000
_cell.length_b   1.000
_cell.length_c   1.000
_cell.angle_alpha   90.00
_cell.angle_beta   90.00
_cell.angle_gamma   90.00
#
_symmetry.space_group_name_H-M   'P 1'
#
loop_
_entity.id
_entity.type
_entity.pdbx_description
1 polymer ?
#
loop_
_entity_poly.entity_id
_entity_poly.type
_entity_poly.pdbx_seq_one_letter_code
_entity_poly.pdbx_strand_id
1 'polypeptide(L)'
;MNLERTEQILQVIDQLGVVSVKQLHEILRIGTYRHTCRVVGQLEPYLNVSRSQQKIVYLNKEGRQLIGSEKEVKKSILFDHMLLTNQAYIYYNCPADWKREYAIETSQEPGYGFAIQVKGLIVATKKKIIPDALFTRDGYVYLIEIDNTRAMQDNRKKVNKYKELWPEIKKQFGVQPKLCVFTMGDKRKKEFAHMCEKLPCEVKMFSEI
;
A
#
# COMPACT_ATOMS: atom_id res chain seq x y z
N MET A 1 30.90 -3.49 3.89
CA MET A 1 29.76 -2.93 4.65
C MET A 1 29.67 -3.69 5.96
N ASN A 2 29.40 -3.04 7.08
CA ASN A 2 29.25 -3.75 8.36
C ASN A 2 27.89 -4.49 8.39
N LEU A 3 27.79 -5.52 9.23
CA LEU A 3 26.62 -6.40 9.30
C LEU A 3 25.34 -5.63 9.64
N GLU A 4 25.41 -4.73 10.62
CA GLU A 4 24.27 -3.91 11.06
C GLU A 4 23.63 -3.11 9.91
N ARG A 5 24.45 -2.46 9.06
CA ARG A 5 23.93 -1.71 7.92
C ARG A 5 23.35 -2.62 6.84
N THR A 6 23.93 -3.80 6.66
CA THR A 6 23.36 -4.83 5.77
C THR A 6 21.96 -5.19 6.25
N GLU A 7 21.80 -5.55 7.52
CA GLU A 7 20.51 -5.95 8.10
C GLU A 7 19.48 -4.83 8.01
N GLN A 8 19.85 -3.58 8.33
CA GLN A 8 18.96 -2.42 8.19
C GLN A 8 18.43 -2.24 6.76
N ILE A 9 19.29 -2.37 5.75
CA ILE A 9 18.86 -2.23 4.36
C ILE A 9 17.96 -3.40 3.94
N LEU A 10 18.29 -4.62 4.37
CA LEU A 10 17.47 -5.80 4.06
C LEU A 10 16.10 -5.71 4.75
N GLN A 11 16.01 -5.18 5.97
CA GLN A 11 14.73 -4.91 6.66
C GLN A 11 13.86 -3.92 5.88
N VAL A 12 14.44 -2.84 5.33
CA VAL A 12 13.72 -1.91 4.46
C VAL A 12 13.20 -2.61 3.20
N ILE A 13 14.03 -3.44 2.56
CA ILE A 13 13.61 -4.22 1.38
C ILE A 13 12.49 -5.20 1.73
N ASP A 14 12.57 -5.87 2.87
CA ASP A 14 11.53 -6.78 3.36
C ASP A 14 10.19 -6.07 3.60
N GLN A 15 10.24 -4.93 4.31
CA GLN A 15 9.07 -4.10 4.58
C GLN A 15 8.36 -3.70 3.29
N LEU A 16 9.11 -3.32 2.26
CA LEU A 16 8.60 -2.90 0.94
C LEU A 16 8.28 -4.07 0.00
N GLY A 17 8.80 -5.27 0.28
CA GLY A 17 8.60 -6.49 -0.51
C GLY A 17 9.39 -6.50 -1.82
N VAL A 18 9.23 -5.49 -2.68
CA VAL A 18 10.04 -5.23 -3.88
C VAL A 18 10.32 -3.75 -3.96
N VAL A 19 11.54 -3.36 -4.34
CA VAL A 19 11.95 -1.95 -4.39
C VAL A 19 12.87 -1.69 -5.57
N SER A 20 12.79 -0.50 -6.16
CA SER A 20 13.79 -0.09 -7.14
C SER A 20 15.03 0.50 -6.47
N VAL A 21 16.17 0.49 -7.15
CA VAL A 21 17.39 1.14 -6.63
C VAL A 21 17.18 2.64 -6.40
N LYS A 22 16.35 3.29 -7.22
CA LYS A 22 15.96 4.70 -7.06
C LYS A 22 15.14 4.92 -5.78
N GLN A 23 14.11 4.11 -5.57
CA GLN A 23 13.29 4.18 -4.34
C GLN A 23 14.13 3.92 -3.09
N LEU A 24 15.02 2.93 -3.14
CA LEU A 24 15.93 2.64 -2.03
C LEU A 24 16.87 3.82 -1.75
N HIS A 25 17.33 4.53 -2.79
CA HIS A 25 18.12 5.75 -2.61
C HIS A 25 17.33 6.87 -1.93
N GLU A 26 16.08 7.10 -2.35
CA GLU A 26 15.18 8.12 -1.77
C GLU A 26 14.85 7.85 -0.30
N ILE A 27 14.69 6.57 0.06
CA ILE A 27 14.38 6.13 1.44
C ILE A 27 15.62 6.22 2.32
N LEU A 28 16.74 5.61 1.90
CA LEU A 28 17.94 5.53 2.74
C LEU A 28 18.67 6.87 2.84
N ARG A 29 18.59 7.71 1.80
CA ARG A 29 19.29 9.01 1.71
C ARG A 29 20.80 8.91 1.98
N ILE A 30 21.43 7.83 1.48
CA ILE A 30 22.84 7.51 1.75
C ILE A 30 23.78 7.96 0.62
N GLY A 31 24.47 9.08 0.81
CA GLY A 31 25.47 9.57 -0.13
C GLY A 31 24.87 9.81 -1.52
N THR A 32 25.57 9.41 -2.58
CA THR A 32 25.10 9.59 -3.97
C THR A 32 24.30 8.38 -4.48
N TYR A 33 23.55 8.57 -5.56
CA TYR A 33 22.88 7.45 -6.25
C TYR A 33 23.87 6.36 -6.67
N ARG A 34 25.07 6.72 -7.16
CA ARG A 34 26.14 5.77 -7.50
C ARG A 34 26.59 4.96 -6.27
N HIS A 35 26.70 5.61 -5.12
CA HIS A 35 27.01 4.93 -3.87
C HIS A 35 25.90 3.91 -3.51
N THR A 36 24.64 4.29 -3.68
CA THR A 36 23.50 3.37 -3.47
C THR A 36 23.57 2.17 -4.43
N CYS A 37 23.87 2.38 -5.71
CA CYS A 37 24.07 1.28 -6.67
C CYS A 37 25.18 0.32 -6.24
N ARG A 38 26.31 0.85 -5.75
CA ARG A 38 27.42 0.03 -5.23
C ARG A 38 26.98 -0.78 -4.01
N VAL A 39 26.26 -0.17 -3.08
CA VAL A 39 25.72 -0.85 -1.89
C VAL A 39 24.77 -1.98 -2.30
N VAL A 40 23.85 -1.74 -3.23
CA VAL A 40 22.95 -2.78 -3.76
C VAL A 40 23.74 -3.90 -4.42
N GLY A 41 24.81 -3.58 -5.15
CA GLY A 41 25.72 -4.60 -5.74
C GLY A 41 26.38 -5.49 -4.68
N GLN A 42 26.74 -4.93 -3.52
CA GLN A 42 27.30 -5.71 -2.41
C GLN A 42 26.26 -6.61 -1.73
N LEU A 43 24.97 -6.30 -1.86
CA LEU A 43 23.86 -7.07 -1.28
C LEU A 43 23.31 -8.15 -2.20
N GLU A 44 23.79 -8.28 -3.44
CA GLU A 44 23.29 -9.28 -4.40
C GLU A 44 23.23 -10.73 -3.86
N PRO A 45 24.16 -11.21 -3.01
CA PRO A 45 24.02 -12.53 -2.39
C PRO A 45 22.72 -12.73 -1.58
N TYR A 46 22.10 -11.65 -1.10
CA TYR A 46 20.89 -11.65 -0.28
C TYR A 46 19.64 -11.22 -1.06
N LEU A 47 19.78 -10.91 -2.35
CA LEU A 47 18.74 -10.31 -3.16
C LEU A 47 18.45 -11.13 -4.42
N ASN A 48 17.19 -11.22 -4.76
CA ASN A 48 16.77 -11.47 -6.13
C ASN A 48 16.82 -10.14 -6.90
N VAL A 49 17.43 -10.16 -8.08
CA VAL A 49 17.55 -9.00 -8.95
C VAL A 49 16.71 -9.22 -10.20
N SER A 50 15.91 -8.22 -10.58
CA SER A 50 15.20 -8.22 -11.86
C SER A 50 15.28 -6.86 -12.54
N ARG A 51 15.01 -6.84 -13.84
CA ARG A 51 14.88 -5.62 -14.63
C ARG A 51 13.45 -5.48 -15.10
N SER A 52 12.84 -4.35 -14.75
CA SER A 52 11.66 -3.80 -15.42
C SER A 52 12.15 -2.56 -16.19
N GLN A 53 11.49 -1.41 -16.05
CA GLN A 53 12.00 -0.11 -16.52
C GLN A 53 13.27 0.34 -15.77
N GLN A 54 13.50 -0.22 -14.57
CA GLN A 54 14.66 0.03 -13.71
C GLN A 54 15.10 -1.27 -13.03
N LYS A 55 16.31 -1.27 -12.43
CA LYS A 55 16.77 -2.38 -11.58
C LYS A 55 15.90 -2.43 -10.32
N ILE A 56 15.25 -3.57 -10.11
CA ILE A 56 14.42 -3.83 -8.93
C ILE A 56 14.99 -5.03 -8.16
N VAL A 57 14.84 -4.98 -6.85
CA VAL A 57 15.36 -5.98 -5.92
C VAL A 57 14.31 -6.36 -4.88
N TYR A 58 14.38 -7.61 -4.42
CA TYR A 58 13.58 -8.18 -3.34
C TYR A 58 14.38 -9.29 -2.66
N LEU A 59 14.04 -9.67 -1.44
CA LEU A 59 14.84 -10.65 -0.69
C LEU A 59 14.81 -12.05 -1.32
N ASN A 60 15.97 -12.69 -1.38
CA ASN A 60 16.07 -14.14 -1.62
C ASN A 60 16.04 -14.91 -0.28
N LYS A 61 16.23 -16.23 -0.33
CA LYS A 61 16.21 -17.07 0.88
C LYS A 61 17.28 -16.65 1.90
N GLU A 62 18.51 -16.42 1.44
CA GLU A 62 19.63 -16.01 2.30
C GLU A 62 19.38 -14.65 2.97
N GLY A 63 18.87 -13.68 2.21
CA GLY A 63 18.54 -12.35 2.74
C GLY A 63 17.44 -12.40 3.80
N ARG A 64 16.43 -13.25 3.60
CA ARG A 64 15.37 -13.47 4.60
C ARG A 64 15.89 -14.14 5.87
N GLN A 65 16.71 -15.17 5.71
CA GLN A 65 17.31 -15.88 6.85
C GLN A 65 18.20 -14.96 7.68
N LEU A 66 18.97 -14.08 7.02
CA LEU A 66 19.85 -13.14 7.71
C LEU A 66 19.09 -12.19 8.67
N ILE A 67 17.88 -11.76 8.29
CA ILE A 67 17.06 -10.85 9.12
C ILE A 67 15.91 -11.55 9.86
N GLY A 68 15.83 -12.89 9.79
CA GLY A 68 14.75 -13.67 10.39
C GLY A 68 13.36 -13.44 9.80
N SER A 69 13.24 -13.06 8.52
CA SER A 69 11.95 -12.84 7.86
C SER A 69 11.36 -14.14 7.29
N GLU A 70 10.08 -14.40 7.56
CA GLU A 70 9.32 -15.49 6.93
C GLU A 70 8.66 -15.07 5.61
N LYS A 71 8.69 -13.78 5.29
CA LYS A 71 7.96 -13.20 4.16
C LYS A 71 8.62 -13.52 2.83
N GLU A 72 8.09 -14.49 2.10
CA GLU A 72 8.59 -14.81 0.76
C GLU A 72 7.93 -13.94 -0.33
N VAL A 73 8.76 -13.22 -1.09
CA VAL A 73 8.34 -12.48 -2.29
C VAL A 73 8.79 -13.23 -3.53
N LYS A 74 7.83 -13.55 -4.40
CA LYS A 74 8.08 -14.17 -5.71
C LYS A 74 7.83 -13.17 -6.81
N LYS A 75 8.55 -13.32 -7.92
CA LYS A 75 8.32 -12.52 -9.13
C LYS A 75 6.84 -12.60 -9.51
N SER A 76 6.20 -11.44 -9.62
CA SER A 76 4.76 -11.32 -9.88
C SER A 76 4.47 -10.17 -10.83
N ILE A 77 3.38 -10.29 -11.59
CA ILE A 77 2.82 -9.19 -12.39
C ILE A 77 2.42 -7.98 -11.54
N LEU A 78 2.24 -8.17 -10.23
CA LEU A 78 1.87 -7.13 -9.27
C LEU A 78 3.05 -6.23 -8.87
N PHE A 79 4.28 -6.53 -9.30
CA PHE A 79 5.46 -5.75 -8.91
C PHE A 79 5.34 -4.28 -9.28
N ASP A 80 4.81 -3.95 -10.45
CA ASP A 80 4.62 -2.54 -10.84
C ASP A 80 3.62 -1.84 -9.90
N HIS A 81 2.55 -2.52 -9.50
CA HIS A 81 1.58 -1.99 -8.51
C HIS A 81 2.22 -1.82 -7.12
N MET A 82 3.06 -2.76 -6.69
CA MET A 82 3.79 -2.66 -5.42
C MET A 82 4.80 -1.51 -5.44
N LEU A 83 5.52 -1.31 -6.55
CA LEU A 83 6.46 -0.18 -6.70
C LEU A 83 5.72 1.15 -6.66
N LEU A 84 4.56 1.26 -7.30
CA LEU A 84 3.70 2.45 -7.23
C LEU A 84 3.19 2.69 -5.80
N THR A 85 2.83 1.63 -5.07
CA THR A 85 2.47 1.71 -3.64
C THR A 85 3.65 2.25 -2.81
N ASN A 86 4.86 1.79 -3.09
CA ASN A 86 6.07 2.28 -2.41
C ASN A 86 6.39 3.73 -2.78
N GLN A 87 6.04 4.19 -3.99
CA GLN A 87 6.18 5.61 -4.34
C GLN A 87 5.28 6.48 -3.48
N ALA A 88 4.04 6.04 -3.21
CA ALA A 88 3.16 6.72 -2.27
C ALA A 88 3.72 6.72 -0.83
N TYR A 89 4.33 5.61 -0.39
CA TYR A 89 5.04 5.53 0.90
C TYR A 89 6.15 6.58 1.01
N ILE A 90 6.97 6.72 -0.04
CA ILE A 90 8.06 7.71 -0.09
C ILE A 90 7.50 9.14 -0.10
N TYR A 91 6.47 9.41 -0.90
CA TYR A 91 5.80 10.71 -0.95
C TYR A 91 5.31 11.17 0.44
N TYR A 92 4.80 10.24 1.26
CA TYR A 92 4.39 10.53 2.62
C TYR A 92 5.54 10.56 3.65
N ASN A 93 6.79 10.63 3.20
CA ASN A 93 8.00 10.61 4.03
C ASN A 93 8.14 9.36 4.90
N CYS A 94 7.83 8.20 4.34
CA CYS A 94 8.08 6.90 4.96
C CYS A 94 7.41 6.72 6.35
N PRO A 95 6.06 6.81 6.48
CA PRO A 95 5.39 6.70 7.78
C PRO A 95 5.73 5.39 8.52
N ALA A 96 6.05 5.50 9.81
CA ALA A 96 6.48 4.34 10.61
C ALA A 96 5.37 3.29 10.82
N ASP A 97 4.12 3.73 10.83
CA ASP A 97 2.94 2.88 11.02
C ASP A 97 2.29 2.44 9.68
N TRP A 98 3.01 2.58 8.57
CA TRP A 98 2.56 2.16 7.24
C TRP A 98 2.25 0.66 7.19
N LYS A 99 1.00 0.31 6.90
CA LYS A 99 0.52 -1.07 6.77
C LYS A 99 -0.04 -1.29 5.38
N ARG A 100 0.43 -2.34 4.70
CA ARG A 100 -0.11 -2.77 3.40
C ARG A 100 -1.24 -3.77 3.57
N GLU A 101 -2.19 -3.72 2.64
CA GLU A 101 -3.29 -4.68 2.51
C GLU A 101 -4.05 -4.95 3.84
N TYR A 102 -4.20 -3.93 4.68
CA TYR A 102 -4.85 -4.08 5.98
C TYR A 102 -6.36 -4.33 5.81
N ALA A 103 -6.83 -5.47 6.31
CA ALA A 103 -8.23 -5.83 6.32
C ALA A 103 -9.04 -4.96 7.28
N ILE A 104 -9.87 -4.07 6.73
CA ILE A 104 -10.86 -3.33 7.52
C ILE A 104 -12.16 -4.14 7.48
N GLU A 105 -12.50 -4.78 8.59
CA GLU A 105 -13.70 -5.59 8.75
C GLU A 105 -14.75 -4.82 9.55
N THR A 106 -15.96 -4.74 9.00
CA THR A 106 -17.09 -4.04 9.58
C THR A 106 -18.23 -5.02 9.78
N SER A 107 -18.87 -4.96 10.94
CA SER A 107 -20.07 -5.74 11.24
C SER A 107 -21.24 -4.78 11.24
N GLN A 108 -22.13 -4.91 10.26
CA GLN A 108 -23.40 -4.19 10.29
C GLN A 108 -24.43 -5.08 10.97
N GLU A 109 -25.02 -4.59 12.06
CA GLU A 109 -26.24 -5.18 12.59
C GLU A 109 -27.35 -4.95 11.56
N PRO A 110 -28.19 -5.96 11.28
CA PRO A 110 -29.29 -5.77 10.36
C PRO A 110 -30.23 -4.71 10.94
N GLY A 111 -30.37 -3.59 10.23
CA GLY A 111 -31.39 -2.60 10.54
C GLY A 111 -32.79 -3.26 10.53
N TYR A 112 -33.71 -2.67 11.29
CA TYR A 112 -35.08 -3.15 11.60
C TYR A 112 -35.98 -3.59 10.41
N GLY A 113 -35.50 -3.63 9.16
CA GLY A 113 -36.30 -3.93 7.97
C GLY A 113 -35.93 -5.19 7.16
N PHE A 114 -34.77 -5.83 7.35
CA PHE A 114 -34.36 -6.97 6.50
C PHE A 114 -33.48 -8.00 7.26
N ALA A 115 -33.84 -8.35 8.48
CA ALA A 115 -33.27 -9.55 9.10
C ALA A 115 -33.88 -10.78 8.42
N ILE A 116 -33.10 -11.51 7.63
CA ILE A 116 -33.48 -12.88 7.24
C ILE A 116 -33.47 -13.71 8.53
N GLN A 117 -34.65 -13.90 9.13
CA GLN A 117 -34.82 -14.81 10.25
C GLN A 117 -34.68 -16.26 9.75
N VAL A 118 -33.45 -16.76 9.66
CA VAL A 118 -33.22 -18.20 9.57
C VAL A 118 -33.14 -18.73 11.00
N LYS A 119 -34.25 -19.31 11.49
CA LYS A 119 -34.30 -20.04 12.77
C LYS A 119 -33.70 -19.30 13.99
N GLY A 120 -34.05 -18.02 14.19
CA GLY A 120 -33.66 -17.26 15.38
C GLY A 120 -32.22 -16.72 15.40
N LEU A 121 -31.44 -16.86 14.31
CA LEU A 121 -30.11 -16.28 14.21
C LEU A 121 -30.16 -14.92 13.48
N ILE A 122 -29.75 -13.85 14.17
CA ILE A 122 -29.46 -12.57 13.53
C ILE A 122 -28.14 -12.72 12.78
N VAL A 123 -28.18 -12.80 11.44
CA VAL A 123 -26.95 -12.87 10.62
C VAL A 123 -26.44 -11.46 10.38
N ALA A 124 -25.51 -11.00 11.22
CA ALA A 124 -24.74 -9.79 10.93
C ALA A 124 -23.95 -9.98 9.64
N THR A 125 -24.11 -9.08 8.66
CA THR A 125 -23.36 -9.16 7.41
C THR A 125 -21.98 -8.52 7.63
N LYS A 126 -20.93 -9.35 7.59
CA LYS A 126 -19.55 -8.88 7.65
C LYS A 126 -19.13 -8.32 6.30
N LYS A 127 -18.79 -7.03 6.25
CA LYS A 127 -18.24 -6.38 5.05
C LYS A 127 -16.76 -6.06 5.30
N LYS A 128 -15.94 -6.33 4.29
CA LYS A 128 -14.49 -6.12 4.33
C LYS A 128 -14.04 -5.18 3.23
N ILE A 129 -13.19 -4.21 3.53
CA ILE A 129 -12.46 -3.42 2.53
C ILE A 129 -10.96 -3.46 2.83
N ILE A 130 -10.15 -3.44 1.79
CA ILE A 130 -8.69 -3.54 1.88
C ILE A 130 -8.10 -2.40 1.05
N PRO A 131 -7.57 -1.33 1.66
CA PRO A 131 -6.75 -0.35 0.95
C PRO A 131 -5.43 -0.99 0.52
N ASP A 132 -4.78 -0.42 -0.50
CA ASP A 132 -3.43 -0.85 -0.88
C ASP A 132 -2.44 -0.59 0.25
N ALA A 133 -2.63 0.52 0.97
CA ALA A 133 -1.96 0.78 2.24
C ALA A 133 -2.75 1.73 3.14
N LEU A 134 -2.38 1.78 4.42
CA LEU A 134 -2.84 2.80 5.35
C LEU A 134 -1.74 3.24 6.30
N PHE A 135 -1.91 4.43 6.86
CA PHE A 135 -1.09 4.96 7.96
C PHE A 135 -1.87 6.07 8.67
N THR A 136 -1.37 6.54 9.80
CA THR A 136 -1.96 7.65 10.55
C THR A 136 -1.02 8.86 10.56
N ARG A 137 -1.60 10.06 10.42
CA ARG A 137 -0.84 11.32 10.51
C ARG A 137 -1.78 12.47 10.83
N ASP A 138 -1.32 13.41 11.66
CA ASP A 138 -2.03 14.66 11.97
C ASP A 138 -3.49 14.46 12.42
N GLY A 139 -3.79 13.36 13.12
CA GLY A 139 -5.16 13.04 13.58
C GLY A 139 -6.09 12.45 12.49
N TYR A 140 -5.54 11.99 11.37
CA TYR A 140 -6.27 11.30 10.32
C TYR A 140 -5.73 9.89 10.08
N VAL A 141 -6.60 8.98 9.65
CA VAL A 141 -6.19 7.71 9.02
C VAL A 141 -6.24 7.88 7.50
N TYR A 142 -5.08 7.74 6.86
CA TYR A 142 -4.94 7.82 5.42
C TYR A 142 -5.14 6.44 4.81
N LEU A 143 -6.09 6.32 3.89
CA LEU A 143 -6.41 5.10 3.15
C LEU A 143 -5.92 5.28 1.72
N ILE A 144 -4.91 4.51 1.32
CA ILE A 144 -4.21 4.67 0.05
C ILE A 144 -4.74 3.68 -0.98
N GLU A 145 -5.05 4.20 -2.17
CA GLU A 145 -5.45 3.43 -3.35
C GLU A 145 -4.55 3.78 -4.53
N ILE A 146 -3.99 2.75 -5.15
CA ILE A 146 -3.13 2.85 -6.31
C ILE A 146 -3.92 2.41 -7.53
N ASP A 147 -3.93 3.27 -8.53
CA ASP A 147 -4.62 3.05 -9.78
C ASP A 147 -3.61 2.90 -10.92
N ASN A 148 -3.42 1.65 -11.33
CA ASN A 148 -2.49 1.27 -12.40
C ASN A 148 -3.25 0.61 -13.57
N THR A 149 -3.44 -0.72 -13.50
CA THR A 149 -4.03 -1.51 -14.59
C THR A 149 -5.49 -1.91 -14.34
N ARG A 150 -6.06 -1.58 -13.18
CA ARG A 150 -7.41 -2.01 -12.81
C ARG A 150 -8.47 -1.37 -13.72
N ALA A 151 -9.54 -2.11 -14.03
CA ALA A 151 -10.67 -1.56 -14.76
C ALA A 151 -11.40 -0.48 -13.94
N MET A 152 -11.86 0.59 -14.61
CA MET A 152 -12.58 1.67 -13.92
C MET A 152 -13.88 1.22 -13.26
N GLN A 153 -14.53 0.17 -13.80
CA GLN A 153 -15.72 -0.40 -13.18
C GLN A 153 -15.41 -0.98 -11.79
N ASP A 154 -14.26 -1.63 -11.62
CA ASP A 154 -13.88 -2.21 -10.32
C ASP A 154 -13.42 -1.13 -9.34
N ASN A 155 -12.75 -0.09 -9.84
CA ASN A 155 -12.47 1.10 -9.03
C ASN A 155 -13.75 1.77 -8.54
N ARG A 156 -14.77 1.91 -9.39
CA ARG A 156 -16.08 2.45 -9.00
C ARG A 156 -16.74 1.61 -7.91
N LYS A 157 -16.71 0.28 -8.05
CA LYS A 157 -17.21 -0.64 -6.99
C LYS A 157 -16.46 -0.42 -5.68
N LYS A 158 -15.12 -0.28 -5.72
CA LYS A 158 -14.29 -0.07 -4.52
C LYS A 158 -14.59 1.28 -3.84
N VAL A 159 -14.72 2.36 -4.62
CA VAL A 159 -15.10 3.68 -4.10
C VAL A 159 -16.50 3.67 -3.50
N ASN A 160 -17.47 3.03 -4.15
CA ASN A 160 -18.82 2.88 -3.59
C ASN A 160 -18.82 2.11 -2.28
N LYS A 161 -17.97 1.07 -2.17
CA LYS A 161 -17.79 0.34 -0.92
C LYS A 161 -17.16 1.21 0.18
N TYR A 162 -16.21 2.09 -0.14
CA TYR A 162 -15.73 3.09 0.82
C TYR A 162 -16.84 4.02 1.29
N LYS A 163 -17.71 4.50 0.38
CA LYS A 163 -18.86 5.35 0.75
C LYS A 163 -19.79 4.65 1.73
N GLU A 164 -20.09 3.38 1.46
CA GLU A 164 -20.95 2.56 2.28
C GLU A 164 -20.37 2.32 3.68
N LEU A 165 -19.06 2.02 3.77
CA LEU A 165 -18.39 1.64 5.02
C LEU A 165 -17.74 2.81 5.76
N TRP A 166 -17.88 4.04 5.25
CA TRP A 166 -17.18 5.21 5.78
C TRP A 166 -17.47 5.48 7.27
N PRO A 167 -18.72 5.40 7.75
CA PRO A 167 -19.03 5.58 9.17
C PRO A 167 -18.36 4.54 10.07
N GLU A 168 -18.36 3.27 9.65
CA GLU A 168 -17.75 2.17 10.39
C GLU A 168 -16.23 2.27 10.40
N ILE A 169 -15.62 2.65 9.27
CA ILE A 169 -14.18 2.95 9.19
C ILE A 169 -13.84 4.04 10.21
N LYS A 170 -14.58 5.16 10.20
CA LYS A 170 -14.37 6.27 11.14
C LYS A 170 -14.50 5.81 12.59
N LYS A 171 -15.53 5.01 12.90
CA LYS A 171 -15.75 4.45 14.24
C LYS A 171 -14.60 3.53 14.66
N GLN A 172 -14.13 2.66 13.77
CA GLN A 172 -13.08 1.67 14.04
C GLN A 172 -11.74 2.34 14.37
N PHE A 173 -11.35 3.38 13.63
CA PHE A 173 -10.09 4.07 13.85
C PHE A 173 -10.19 5.20 14.88
N GLY A 174 -11.40 5.64 15.24
CA GLY A 174 -11.63 6.74 16.19
C GLY A 174 -11.19 8.13 15.68
N VAL A 175 -10.69 8.20 14.45
CA VAL A 175 -10.19 9.41 13.79
C VAL A 175 -10.82 9.56 12.41
N GLN A 176 -10.72 10.75 11.82
CA GLN A 176 -11.30 11.01 10.50
C GLN A 176 -10.50 10.27 9.41
N PRO A 177 -11.13 9.37 8.64
CA PRO A 177 -10.48 8.80 7.46
C PRO A 177 -10.35 9.84 6.35
N LYS A 178 -9.28 9.71 5.57
CA LYS A 178 -9.02 10.40 4.30
C LYS A 178 -8.62 9.39 3.24
N LEU A 179 -9.35 9.35 2.14
CA LEU A 179 -9.02 8.51 0.98
C LEU A 179 -7.98 9.24 0.13
N CYS A 180 -6.94 8.55 -0.31
CA CYS A 180 -5.92 9.12 -1.20
C CYS A 180 -5.71 8.17 -2.38
N VAL A 181 -6.07 8.65 -3.57
CA VAL A 181 -5.96 7.89 -4.81
C VAL A 181 -4.79 8.42 -5.63
N PHE A 182 -3.89 7.52 -6.05
CA PHE A 182 -2.80 7.84 -6.97
C PHE A 182 -3.05 7.15 -8.30
N THR A 183 -3.08 7.91 -9.40
CA THR A 183 -3.38 7.41 -10.75
C THR A 183 -2.31 7.80 -11.76
N MET A 184 -2.32 7.15 -12.92
CA MET A 184 -1.32 7.36 -13.97
C MET A 184 -1.69 8.45 -14.98
N GLY A 185 -2.94 8.92 -15.04
CA GLY A 185 -3.34 9.87 -16.08
C GLY A 185 -4.54 10.74 -15.75
N ASP A 186 -4.59 11.91 -16.41
CA ASP A 186 -5.55 12.99 -16.13
C ASP A 186 -7.01 12.58 -16.25
N LYS A 187 -7.34 11.77 -17.26
CA LYS A 187 -8.73 11.30 -17.45
C LYS A 187 -9.19 10.51 -16.23
N ARG A 188 -8.36 9.59 -15.74
CA ARG A 188 -8.67 8.78 -14.55
C ARG A 188 -8.71 9.65 -13.29
N LYS A 189 -7.81 10.63 -13.17
CA LYS A 189 -7.85 11.62 -12.06
C LYS A 189 -9.21 12.34 -11.99
N LYS A 190 -9.72 12.83 -13.13
CA LYS A 190 -11.05 13.46 -13.22
C LYS A 190 -12.17 12.50 -12.85
N GLU A 191 -12.13 11.26 -13.35
CA GLU A 191 -13.12 10.23 -13.02
C GLU A 191 -13.11 9.89 -11.52
N PHE A 192 -11.95 9.74 -10.90
CA PHE A 192 -11.84 9.50 -9.45
C PHE A 192 -12.34 10.69 -8.62
N ALA A 193 -11.99 11.92 -9.01
CA ALA A 193 -12.46 13.11 -8.33
C ALA A 193 -14.00 13.15 -8.28
N HIS A 194 -14.65 12.88 -9.42
CA HIS A 194 -16.11 12.78 -9.50
C HIS A 194 -16.67 11.60 -8.69
N MET A 195 -16.09 10.40 -8.83
CA MET A 195 -16.54 9.22 -8.08
C MET A 195 -16.40 9.37 -6.57
N CYS A 196 -15.41 10.13 -6.10
CA CYS A 196 -15.15 10.34 -4.67
C CYS A 196 -15.91 11.54 -4.09
N GLU A 197 -16.79 12.20 -4.86
CA GLU A 197 -17.68 13.22 -4.31
C GLU A 197 -18.39 12.68 -3.06
N LYS A 198 -18.42 13.52 -2.01
CA LYS A 198 -18.93 13.23 -0.66
C LYS A 198 -18.00 12.37 0.23
N LEU A 199 -16.80 12.03 -0.23
CA LEU A 199 -15.74 11.51 0.63
C LEU A 199 -14.64 12.57 0.80
N PRO A 200 -14.05 12.68 2.01
CA PRO A 200 -12.75 13.32 2.19
C PRO A 200 -11.70 12.56 1.37
N CYS A 201 -11.50 12.97 0.13
CA CYS A 201 -10.66 12.30 -0.84
C CYS A 201 -9.68 13.26 -1.52
N GLU A 202 -8.44 12.82 -1.66
CA GLU A 202 -7.41 13.49 -2.44
C GLU A 202 -7.02 12.59 -3.61
N VAL A 203 -7.01 13.13 -4.83
CA VAL A 203 -6.62 12.40 -6.03
C VAL A 203 -5.42 13.08 -6.65
N LYS A 204 -4.31 12.33 -6.77
CA LYS A 204 -3.06 12.79 -7.38
C LYS A 204 -2.66 11.89 -8.54
N MET A 205 -1.91 12.46 -9.47
CA MET A 205 -1.15 11.66 -10.43
C MET A 205 0.22 11.31 -9.86
N PHE A 206 0.79 10.19 -10.32
CA PHE A 206 2.18 9.84 -9.98
C PHE A 206 3.20 10.84 -10.51
N SER A 207 2.86 11.63 -11.53
CA SER A 207 3.69 12.74 -12.01
C SER A 207 3.71 13.96 -11.08
N GLU A 208 2.82 14.01 -10.08
CA GLU A 208 2.71 15.11 -9.11
C GLU A 208 3.45 14.84 -7.79
N ILE A 209 4.10 13.66 -7.66
CA ILE A 209 4.75 13.20 -6.43
C ILE A 209 6.17 12.68 -6.64
#